data_AF-A0A328RVS6-F1
#
_entry.id   AF-A0A328RVS6-F1
#
_cell.length_a   1.000
_cell.length_b   1.000
_cell.length_c   1.000
_cell.angle_alpha   90.00
_cell.angle_beta   90.00
_cell.angle_gamma   90.00
#
_symmetry.space_group_name_H-M   'P 1'
#
loop_
_entity.id
_entity.type
_entity.pdbx_description
1 polymer ?
#
loop_
_entity_poly.entity_id
_entity_poly.type
_entity_poly.pdbx_seq_one_letter_code
_entity_poly.pdbx_strand_id
1 'polypeptide(L)'
;MEKKLKIAIIIIIAICIIIPISVVAYNNYQYNKEQADFNNTIKKVSDMENKTDIQAYDTFSKNSVTTTQSIAVHIEDNKTGTEEISILQNLSNNMTNETLKNYTNLEIERLTAEHKIWVAEIEYCQAIDDYYNGNGSISQVTKKSNEIDTYSNSTVNKKIEVEQYLARNPELKNRLTQMGIDEDFLIDQSEDYNYTLTHS
;
A
#
# COMPACT_ATOMS: atom_id res chain seq x y z
N MET A 1 4.49 6.24 -65.61
CA MET A 1 5.10 6.05 -64.28
C MET A 1 5.64 4.63 -64.21
N GLU A 2 6.97 4.47 -64.14
CA GLU A 2 7.61 3.16 -64.17
C GLU A 2 7.10 2.25 -63.04
N LYS A 3 6.97 0.96 -63.32
CA LYS A 3 6.41 -0.04 -62.40
C LYS A 3 7.10 -0.04 -61.03
N LYS A 4 8.41 0.25 -61.01
CA LYS A 4 9.23 0.38 -59.79
C LYS A 4 8.85 1.60 -58.93
N LEU A 5 8.56 2.75 -59.55
CA LEU A 5 8.14 3.96 -58.85
C LEU A 5 6.73 3.81 -58.23
N LYS A 6 5.82 3.12 -58.91
CA LYS A 6 4.50 2.75 -58.36
C LYS A 6 4.61 1.88 -57.11
N ILE A 7 5.48 0.86 -57.13
CA ILE A 7 5.70 -0.03 -56.00
C ILE A 7 6.33 0.74 -54.82
N ALA A 8 7.31 1.60 -55.08
CA ALA A 8 7.94 2.42 -54.04
C ALA A 8 6.92 3.36 -53.34
N ILE A 9 6.04 4.01 -54.11
CA ILE A 9 4.98 4.86 -53.55
C ILE A 9 4.00 4.07 -52.67
N ILE A 10 3.61 2.86 -53.10
CA ILE A 10 2.71 1.99 -52.32
C ILE A 10 3.37 1.58 -51.00
N ILE A 11 4.66 1.24 -51.00
CA ILE A 11 5.41 0.89 -49.79
C ILE A 11 5.48 2.07 -48.82
N ILE A 12 5.78 3.28 -49.33
CA ILE A 12 5.85 4.49 -48.51
C ILE A 12 4.49 4.77 -47.87
N ILE A 13 3.40 4.70 -48.64
CA ILE A 13 2.04 4.90 -48.12
C ILE A 13 1.69 3.82 -47.08
N ALA A 14 2.05 2.56 -47.32
CA ALA A 14 1.82 1.49 -46.37
C ALA A 14 2.58 1.72 -45.05
N ILE A 15 3.85 2.15 -45.12
CA ILE A 15 4.66 2.49 -43.94
C ILE A 15 4.05 3.67 -43.18
N CYS A 16 3.66 4.74 -43.88
CA CYS A 16 3.07 5.94 -43.28
C CYS A 16 1.71 5.70 -42.61
N ILE A 17 0.99 4.64 -42.97
CA ILE A 17 -0.31 4.30 -42.37
C ILE A 17 -0.16 3.21 -41.32
N ILE A 18 0.59 2.15 -41.60
CA ILE A 18 0.75 0.99 -40.70
C ILE A 18 1.54 1.37 -39.45
N ILE A 19 2.61 2.16 -39.57
CA ILE A 19 3.44 2.51 -38.41
C ILE A 19 2.65 3.31 -37.37
N PRO A 20 1.96 4.42 -37.71
CA PRO A 20 1.18 5.17 -36.72
C PRO A 20 0.07 4.34 -36.06
N ILE A 21 -0.65 3.53 -36.84
CA ILE A 21 -1.70 2.65 -36.31
C ILE A 21 -1.11 1.62 -35.34
N SER A 22 0.03 1.02 -35.69
CA SER A 22 0.72 0.05 -34.83
C SER A 22 1.23 0.69 -33.53
N VAL A 23 1.73 1.92 -33.59
CA VAL A 23 2.15 2.69 -32.40
C VAL A 23 0.95 3.00 -31.50
N VAL A 24 -0.17 3.46 -32.05
CA VAL A 24 -1.39 3.72 -31.27
C VAL A 24 -1.92 2.43 -30.63
N ALA A 25 -1.96 1.33 -31.38
CA ALA A 25 -2.38 0.03 -30.85
C ALA A 25 -1.45 -0.47 -29.74
N TYR A 26 -0.13 -0.32 -29.90
CA TYR A 26 0.86 -0.67 -28.89
C TYR A 26 0.71 0.18 -27.62
N ASN A 27 0.53 1.50 -27.76
CA ASN A 27 0.35 2.41 -26.62
C ASN A 27 -0.93 2.06 -25.83
N ASN A 28 -2.04 1.77 -26.53
CA ASN A 28 -3.27 1.32 -25.88
C ASN A 28 -3.10 -0.03 -25.18
N TYR A 29 -2.38 -0.96 -25.79
CA TYR A 29 -2.08 -2.25 -25.15
C TYR A 29 -1.24 -2.07 -23.88
N GLN A 30 -0.18 -1.26 -23.92
CA GLN A 30 0.66 -0.99 -22.75
C GLN A 30 -0.13 -0.28 -21.65
N TYR A 31 -0.98 0.69 -21.99
CA TYR A 31 -1.85 1.37 -21.03
C TYR A 31 -2.79 0.38 -20.31
N ASN A 32 -3.47 -0.49 -21.06
CA ASN A 32 -4.38 -1.49 -20.50
C ASN A 32 -3.63 -2.52 -19.65
N LYS A 33 -2.44 -2.95 -20.10
CA LYS A 33 -1.61 -3.89 -19.36
C LYS A 33 -1.15 -3.28 -18.03
N GLU A 34 -0.64 -2.05 -18.06
CA GLU A 34 -0.17 -1.36 -16.87
C GLU A 34 -1.30 -1.16 -15.85
N GLN A 35 -2.51 -0.81 -16.31
CA GLN A 35 -3.68 -0.70 -15.45
C GLN A 35 -4.07 -2.04 -14.82
N ALA A 36 -3.99 -3.14 -15.58
CA ALA A 36 -4.25 -4.48 -15.05
C ALA A 36 -3.17 -4.91 -14.03
N ASP A 37 -1.90 -4.69 -14.34
CA ASP A 37 -0.76 -4.99 -13.46
C ASP A 37 -0.87 -4.20 -12.14
N PHE A 38 -1.23 -2.91 -12.22
CA PHE A 38 -1.53 -2.08 -11.06
C PHE A 38 -2.68 -2.67 -10.23
N ASN A 39 -3.85 -2.89 -10.85
CA ASN A 39 -5.04 -3.36 -10.13
C ASN A 39 -4.76 -4.70 -9.42
N ASN A 40 -4.16 -5.66 -10.13
CA ASN A 40 -3.84 -6.97 -9.55
C ASN A 40 -2.84 -6.87 -8.40
N THR A 41 -1.85 -5.99 -8.54
CA THR A 41 -0.80 -5.84 -7.52
C THR A 41 -1.31 -5.13 -6.27
N ILE A 42 -2.06 -4.04 -6.41
CA ILE A 42 -2.65 -3.34 -5.26
C ILE A 42 -3.65 -4.25 -4.55
N LYS A 43 -4.49 -4.99 -5.28
CA LYS A 43 -5.43 -5.93 -4.66
C LYS A 43 -4.68 -7.03 -3.89
N LYS A 44 -3.61 -7.58 -4.46
CA LYS A 44 -2.76 -8.56 -3.77
C LYS A 44 -2.20 -8.00 -2.47
N VAL A 45 -1.66 -6.78 -2.49
CA VAL A 45 -1.09 -6.13 -1.30
C VAL A 45 -2.17 -5.88 -0.26
N SER A 46 -3.33 -5.33 -0.64
CA SER A 46 -4.46 -5.16 0.28
C SER A 46 -4.94 -6.49 0.88
N ASP A 47 -4.98 -7.58 0.10
CA ASP A 47 -5.34 -8.90 0.63
C ASP A 47 -4.29 -9.46 1.63
N MET A 48 -3.03 -9.07 1.50
CA MET A 48 -1.96 -9.43 2.44
C MET A 48 -2.10 -8.66 3.76
N GLU A 49 -2.34 -7.36 3.70
CA GLU A 49 -2.58 -6.47 4.84
C GLU A 49 -3.80 -6.94 5.62
N ASN A 50 -4.97 -7.04 4.96
CA ASN A 50 -6.22 -7.47 5.60
C ASN A 50 -6.10 -8.83 6.30
N LYS A 51 -5.37 -9.78 5.71
CA LYS A 51 -5.14 -11.08 6.34
C LYS A 51 -4.34 -10.93 7.64
N THR A 52 -3.34 -10.06 7.63
CA THR A 52 -2.46 -9.82 8.78
C THR A 52 -3.21 -9.05 9.87
N ASP A 53 -4.01 -8.05 9.50
CA ASP A 53 -4.87 -7.30 10.42
C ASP A 53 -5.89 -8.19 11.12
N ILE A 54 -6.53 -9.12 10.39
CA ILE A 54 -7.45 -10.10 10.98
C ILE A 54 -6.70 -10.98 12.00
N GLN A 55 -5.48 -11.41 11.69
CA GLN A 55 -4.67 -12.24 12.60
C GLN A 55 -4.24 -11.47 13.86
N ALA A 56 -3.88 -10.20 13.70
CA ALA A 56 -3.57 -9.30 14.80
C ALA A 56 -4.81 -9.09 15.69
N TYR A 57 -5.96 -8.77 15.08
CA TYR A 57 -7.25 -8.62 15.77
C TYR A 57 -7.65 -9.89 16.54
N ASP A 58 -7.55 -11.07 15.93
CA ASP A 58 -7.82 -12.36 16.58
C ASP A 58 -6.88 -12.65 17.76
N THR A 59 -5.71 -12.03 17.79
CA THR A 59 -4.78 -12.12 18.91
C THR A 59 -5.12 -11.12 20.00
N PHE A 60 -5.31 -9.84 19.65
CA PHE A 60 -5.54 -8.76 20.60
C PHE A 60 -6.97 -8.70 21.16
N SER A 61 -7.95 -9.32 20.51
CA SER A 61 -9.32 -9.47 21.01
C SER A 61 -9.46 -10.48 22.17
N LYS A 62 -8.40 -11.23 22.48
CA LYS A 62 -8.38 -12.16 23.64
C LYS A 62 -8.20 -11.38 24.93
N ASN A 63 -8.94 -11.76 25.99
CA ASN A 63 -8.93 -11.11 27.32
C ASN A 63 -7.54 -10.96 27.98
N SER A 64 -6.53 -11.70 27.53
CA SER A 64 -5.15 -11.54 27.98
C SER A 64 -4.18 -11.93 26.86
N VAL A 65 -3.25 -11.03 26.54
CA VAL A 65 -2.18 -11.23 25.56
C VAL A 65 -0.84 -11.10 26.28
N THR A 66 0.07 -12.05 26.06
CA THR A 66 1.43 -11.98 26.62
C THR A 66 2.33 -11.11 25.75
N THR A 67 3.40 -10.56 26.33
CA THR A 67 4.44 -9.83 25.57
C THR A 67 5.01 -10.68 24.44
N THR A 68 5.21 -11.98 24.65
CA THR A 68 5.65 -12.91 23.59
C THR A 68 4.64 -13.01 22.45
N GLN A 69 3.34 -13.04 22.74
CA GLN A 69 2.30 -13.08 21.71
C GLN A 69 2.24 -11.76 20.94
N SER A 70 2.30 -10.61 21.63
CA SER A 70 2.38 -9.30 20.97
C SER A 70 3.60 -9.18 20.07
N ILE A 71 4.79 -9.58 20.54
CA ILE A 71 6.02 -9.58 19.74
C ILE A 71 5.86 -10.45 18.49
N ALA A 72 5.25 -11.64 18.62
CA ALA A 72 5.04 -12.54 17.50
C ALA A 72 4.12 -11.93 16.43
N VAL A 73 3.05 -11.24 16.84
CA VAL A 73 2.16 -10.50 15.92
C VAL A 73 2.94 -9.43 15.18
N HIS A 74 3.60 -8.52 15.90
CA HIS A 74 4.32 -7.42 15.27
C HIS A 74 5.51 -7.87 14.40
N ILE A 75 6.13 -9.02 14.68
CA ILE A 75 7.13 -9.62 13.78
C ILE A 75 6.49 -10.05 12.46
N GLU A 76 5.28 -10.63 12.48
CA GLU A 76 4.58 -11.02 11.26
C GLU A 76 4.08 -9.78 10.51
N ASP A 77 3.52 -8.78 11.19
CA ASP A 77 3.15 -7.48 10.59
C ASP A 77 4.36 -6.86 9.87
N ASN A 78 5.49 -6.82 10.56
CA ASN A 78 6.74 -6.30 10.04
C ASN A 78 7.25 -7.06 8.81
N LYS A 79 7.09 -8.39 8.80
CA LYS A 79 7.45 -9.24 7.67
C LYS A 79 6.52 -9.02 6.48
N THR A 80 5.21 -9.00 6.71
CA THR A 80 4.20 -8.75 5.67
C THR A 80 4.44 -7.36 5.05
N GLY A 81 4.53 -6.31 5.84
CA GLY A 81 4.72 -4.96 5.29
C GLY A 81 6.05 -4.77 4.55
N THR A 82 7.11 -5.51 4.94
CA THR A 82 8.35 -5.53 4.14
C THR A 82 8.12 -6.14 2.75
N GLU A 83 7.35 -7.23 2.67
CA GLU A 83 7.00 -7.87 1.40
C GLU A 83 6.12 -6.96 0.54
N GLU A 84 5.12 -6.31 1.14
CA GLU A 84 4.23 -5.35 0.47
C GLU A 84 5.02 -4.18 -0.11
N ILE A 85 5.87 -3.54 0.68
CA ILE A 85 6.75 -2.46 0.23
C ILE A 85 7.60 -2.92 -0.98
N SER A 86 8.16 -4.13 -0.92
CA SER A 86 8.98 -4.67 -2.02
C SER A 86 8.16 -4.87 -3.30
N ILE A 87 6.95 -5.42 -3.18
CA ILE A 87 6.02 -5.62 -4.29
C ILE A 87 5.64 -4.28 -4.93
N LEU A 88 5.27 -3.29 -4.11
CA LEU A 88 4.88 -1.95 -4.57
C LEU A 88 6.05 -1.19 -5.21
N GLN A 89 7.26 -1.30 -4.65
CA GLN A 89 8.46 -0.71 -5.24
C GLN A 89 8.73 -1.28 -6.63
N ASN A 90 8.59 -2.60 -6.80
CA ASN A 90 8.73 -3.23 -8.10
C ASN A 90 7.64 -2.75 -9.07
N LEU A 91 6.40 -2.61 -8.63
CA LEU A 91 5.33 -2.04 -9.46
C LEU A 91 5.66 -0.61 -9.89
N SER A 92 6.00 0.27 -8.94
CA SER A 92 6.31 1.69 -9.19
C SER A 92 7.46 1.89 -10.18
N ASN A 93 8.51 1.08 -10.08
CA ASN A 93 9.67 1.15 -10.98
C ASN A 93 9.34 0.79 -12.44
N ASN A 94 8.26 0.03 -12.66
CA ASN A 94 7.86 -0.44 -13.99
C ASN A 94 6.66 0.32 -14.58
N MET A 95 6.11 1.29 -13.85
CA MET A 95 4.97 2.11 -14.29
C MET A 95 5.41 3.38 -15.03
N THR A 96 4.64 3.72 -16.06
CA THR A 96 4.77 4.94 -16.86
C THR A 96 3.59 5.89 -16.65
N ASN A 97 2.46 5.38 -16.16
CA ASN A 97 1.31 6.17 -15.75
C ASN A 97 1.61 6.85 -14.41
N GLU A 98 1.89 8.15 -14.49
CA GLU A 98 2.21 8.98 -13.33
C GLU A 98 1.12 8.99 -12.26
N THR A 99 -0.15 8.81 -12.61
CA THR A 99 -1.23 8.77 -11.60
C THR A 99 -1.13 7.51 -10.74
N LEU A 100 -0.96 6.36 -11.38
CA LEU A 100 -0.83 5.07 -10.69
C LEU A 100 0.49 4.99 -9.91
N LYS A 101 1.56 5.53 -10.51
CA LYS A 101 2.89 5.61 -9.90
C LYS A 101 2.92 6.47 -8.65
N ASN A 102 2.36 7.68 -8.71
CA ASN A 102 2.33 8.56 -7.55
C ASN A 102 1.50 7.98 -6.41
N TYR A 103 0.34 7.38 -6.70
CA TYR A 103 -0.41 6.65 -5.68
C TYR A 103 0.43 5.53 -5.05
N THR A 104 1.05 4.68 -5.87
CA THR A 104 1.88 3.57 -5.38
C THR A 104 3.05 4.05 -4.52
N ASN A 105 3.67 5.18 -4.88
CA ASN A 105 4.73 5.79 -4.08
C ASN A 105 4.24 6.30 -2.74
N LEU A 106 3.06 6.93 -2.69
CA LEU A 106 2.45 7.35 -1.43
C LEU A 106 2.15 6.14 -0.54
N GLU A 107 1.70 5.02 -1.10
CA GLU A 107 1.51 3.79 -0.34
C GLU A 107 2.80 3.20 0.20
N ILE A 108 3.87 3.22 -0.58
CA ILE A 108 5.20 2.82 -0.10
C ILE A 108 5.61 3.69 1.09
N GLU A 109 5.38 5.01 1.03
CA GLU A 109 5.70 5.92 2.13
C GLU A 109 4.84 5.68 3.37
N ARG A 110 3.54 5.42 3.21
CA ARG A 110 2.61 5.06 4.29
C ARG A 110 3.08 3.78 4.99
N LEU A 111 3.25 2.69 4.24
CA LEU A 111 3.70 1.40 4.78
C LEU A 111 5.09 1.51 5.41
N THR A 112 5.98 2.33 4.85
CA THR A 112 7.31 2.58 5.45
C THR A 112 7.20 3.31 6.79
N ALA A 113 6.23 4.22 6.96
CA ALA A 113 5.98 4.88 8.23
C ALA A 113 5.40 3.91 9.25
N GLU A 114 4.44 3.09 8.84
CA GLU A 114 3.79 2.06 9.66
C GLU A 114 4.76 0.96 10.11
N HIS A 115 5.68 0.56 9.24
CA HIS A 115 6.76 -0.37 9.56
C HIS A 115 7.61 0.09 10.74
N LYS A 116 7.80 1.40 10.92
CA LYS A 116 8.52 1.94 12.09
C LYS A 116 7.72 1.78 13.38
N ILE A 117 6.39 1.79 13.30
CA ILE A 117 5.50 1.55 14.44
C ILE A 117 5.69 0.11 14.92
N TRP A 118 5.55 -0.88 14.02
CA TRP A 118 5.69 -2.30 14.40
C TRP A 118 7.05 -2.62 15.02
N VAL A 119 8.13 -2.07 14.47
CA VAL A 119 9.47 -2.20 15.08
C VAL A 119 9.50 -1.60 16.49
N ALA A 120 8.94 -0.40 16.68
CA ALA A 120 8.88 0.24 17.99
C ALA A 120 7.98 -0.52 18.98
N GLU A 121 6.91 -1.16 18.51
CA GLU A 121 6.03 -2.02 19.32
C GLU A 121 6.72 -3.30 19.78
N ILE A 122 7.54 -3.94 18.93
CA ILE A 122 8.40 -5.05 19.32
C ILE A 122 9.34 -4.61 20.44
N GLU A 123 10.04 -3.49 20.25
CA GLU A 123 10.99 -2.95 21.24
C GLU A 123 10.31 -2.51 22.53
N TYR A 124 9.08 -2.00 22.45
CA TYR A 124 8.25 -1.67 23.61
C TYR A 124 7.87 -2.91 24.39
N CYS A 125 7.40 -3.97 23.73
CA CYS A 125 7.08 -5.23 24.39
C CYS A 125 8.30 -5.86 25.07
N GLN A 126 9.47 -5.78 24.44
CA GLN A 126 10.75 -6.20 25.05
C GLN A 126 11.10 -5.36 26.27
N ALA A 127 10.95 -4.03 26.19
CA ALA A 127 11.22 -3.14 27.32
C ALA A 127 10.27 -3.39 28.51
N ILE A 128 9.01 -3.72 28.24
CA ILE A 128 8.05 -4.16 29.28
C ILE A 128 8.55 -5.42 29.97
N ASP A 129 8.93 -6.43 29.19
CA ASP A 129 9.38 -7.71 29.74
C ASP A 129 10.65 -7.53 30.59
N ASP A 130 11.63 -6.75 30.10
CA ASP A 130 12.83 -6.40 30.84
C ASP A 130 12.52 -5.66 32.15
N TYR A 131 11.58 -4.72 32.13
CA TYR A 131 11.18 -3.97 33.33
C TYR A 131 10.57 -4.88 34.40
N TYR A 132 9.61 -5.74 34.03
CA TYR A 132 8.97 -6.65 34.98
C TYR A 132 9.93 -7.74 35.50
N ASN A 133 10.95 -8.10 34.72
CA ASN A 133 11.99 -9.05 35.12
C ASN A 133 13.16 -8.40 35.88
N GLY A 134 13.13 -7.07 36.11
CA GLY A 134 14.18 -6.34 36.85
C GLY A 134 15.46 -6.09 36.06
N ASN A 135 15.46 -6.34 34.75
CA ASN A 135 16.60 -6.12 33.84
C ASN A 135 16.51 -4.75 33.12
N GLY A 136 15.38 -4.06 33.22
CA GLY A 136 15.10 -2.78 32.55
C GLY A 136 14.57 -1.71 33.50
N SER A 137 14.30 -0.54 32.93
CA SER A 137 13.76 0.62 33.65
C SER A 137 12.45 1.11 33.02
N ILE A 138 11.56 1.66 33.85
CA ILE A 138 10.32 2.28 33.38
C ILE A 138 10.60 3.42 32.38
N SER A 139 11.74 4.11 32.51
CA SER A 139 12.18 5.15 31.58
C SER A 139 12.37 4.61 30.16
N GLN A 140 12.89 3.38 30.00
CA GLN A 140 13.02 2.74 28.68
C GLN A 140 11.65 2.42 28.08
N VAL A 141 10.71 1.91 28.89
CA VAL A 141 9.33 1.66 28.46
C VAL A 141 8.66 2.95 28.00
N THR A 142 8.76 4.03 28.79
CA THR A 142 8.21 5.35 28.43
C THR A 142 8.85 5.89 27.16
N LYS A 143 10.16 5.73 26.98
CA LYS A 143 10.84 6.16 25.75
C LYS A 143 10.26 5.44 24.52
N LYS A 144 10.08 4.12 24.59
CA LYS A 144 9.52 3.33 23.48
C LYS A 144 8.07 3.66 23.20
N SER A 145 7.26 3.88 24.23
CA SER A 145 5.90 4.39 24.08
C SER A 145 5.85 5.72 23.30
N ASN A 146 6.72 6.68 23.64
CA ASN A 146 6.76 7.97 22.94
C ASN A 146 7.25 7.84 21.47
N GLU A 147 8.13 6.87 21.19
CA GLU A 147 8.56 6.55 19.82
C GLU A 147 7.37 6.01 19.00
N ILE A 148 6.56 5.11 19.57
CA ILE A 148 5.32 4.62 18.96
C ILE A 148 4.37 5.78 18.64
N ASP A 149 4.12 6.68 19.59
CA ASP A 149 3.23 7.84 19.37
C ASP A 149 3.75 8.75 18.24
N THR A 150 5.07 8.95 18.19
CA THR A 150 5.70 9.78 17.15
C THR A 150 5.53 9.14 15.77
N TYR A 151 5.76 7.84 15.65
CA TYR A 151 5.61 7.12 14.39
C TYR A 151 4.14 6.98 13.98
N SER A 152 3.23 6.76 14.94
CA SER A 152 1.78 6.74 14.71
C SER A 152 1.28 8.04 14.09
N ASN A 153 1.69 9.19 14.65
CA ASN A 153 1.37 10.50 14.07
C ASN A 153 1.93 10.67 12.65
N SER A 154 3.14 10.15 12.38
CA SER A 154 3.71 10.17 11.03
C SER A 154 2.89 9.33 10.04
N THR A 155 2.44 8.15 10.44
CA THR A 155 1.62 7.27 9.61
C THR A 155 0.26 7.87 9.32
N VAL A 156 -0.39 8.48 10.32
CA VAL A 156 -1.65 9.22 10.12
C VAL A 156 -1.49 10.33 9.09
N ASN A 157 -0.41 11.12 9.16
CA ASN A 157 -0.14 12.15 8.15
C ASN A 157 -0.01 11.55 6.74
N LYS A 158 0.63 10.38 6.60
CA LYS A 158 0.76 9.69 5.31
C LYS A 158 -0.58 9.15 4.79
N LYS A 159 -1.44 8.62 5.67
CA LYS A 159 -2.83 8.26 5.31
C LYS A 159 -3.61 9.48 4.80
N ILE A 160 -3.45 10.64 5.44
CA ILE A 160 -4.08 11.90 4.97
C ILE A 160 -3.55 12.31 3.59
N GLU A 161 -2.25 12.19 3.34
CA GLU A 161 -1.65 12.51 2.03
C GLU A 161 -2.21 11.62 0.91
N VAL A 162 -2.35 10.31 1.17
CA VAL A 162 -3.01 9.34 0.28
C VAL A 162 -4.45 9.77 0.00
N GLU A 163 -5.23 10.08 1.04
CA GLU A 163 -6.62 10.49 0.88
C GLU A 163 -6.77 11.76 0.04
N GLN A 164 -5.93 12.77 0.30
CA GLN A 164 -5.91 14.00 -0.49
C GLN A 164 -5.52 13.72 -1.95
N TYR A 165 -4.64 12.76 -2.20
CA TYR A 165 -4.28 12.34 -3.54
C TYR A 165 -5.48 11.69 -4.26
N LEU A 166 -6.18 10.77 -3.60
CA LEU A 166 -7.36 10.10 -4.14
C LEU A 166 -8.54 11.05 -4.36
N ALA A 167 -8.75 12.03 -3.47
CA ALA A 167 -9.76 13.08 -3.64
C ALA A 167 -9.50 13.93 -4.90
N ARG A 168 -8.23 14.13 -5.28
CA ARG A 168 -7.84 14.82 -6.52
C ARG A 168 -7.88 13.92 -7.76
N ASN A 169 -7.97 12.60 -7.58
CA ASN A 169 -7.98 11.60 -8.65
C ASN A 169 -9.20 10.66 -8.50
N PRO A 170 -10.44 11.17 -8.68
CA PRO A 170 -11.66 10.43 -8.34
C PRO A 170 -11.87 9.15 -9.16
N GLU A 171 -11.37 9.07 -10.39
CA GLU A 171 -11.42 7.84 -11.19
C GLU A 171 -10.58 6.71 -10.58
N LEU A 172 -9.44 7.05 -9.95
CA LEU A 172 -8.64 6.09 -9.23
C LEU A 172 -9.33 5.69 -7.94
N LYS A 173 -9.82 6.66 -7.15
CA LYS A 173 -10.58 6.39 -5.90
C LYS A 173 -11.73 5.41 -6.15
N ASN A 174 -12.59 5.71 -7.12
CA ASN A 174 -13.73 4.85 -7.48
C ASN A 174 -13.30 3.44 -7.88
N ARG A 175 -12.18 3.30 -8.59
CA ARG A 175 -11.67 2.00 -9.02
C ARG A 175 -11.18 1.17 -7.83
N LEU A 176 -10.41 1.78 -6.92
CA LEU A 176 -9.93 1.11 -5.71
C LEU A 176 -11.12 0.65 -4.85
N THR A 177 -12.12 1.52 -4.66
CA THR A 177 -13.37 1.17 -3.97
C THR A 177 -14.10 0.00 -4.64
N GLN A 178 -14.23 0.00 -5.97
CA GLN A 178 -14.87 -1.10 -6.71
C GLN A 178 -14.11 -2.43 -6.59
N MET A 179 -12.80 -2.37 -6.37
CA MET A 179 -11.97 -3.56 -6.17
C MET A 179 -12.03 -4.08 -4.72
N GLY A 180 -12.72 -3.39 -3.81
CA GLY A 180 -12.73 -3.73 -2.39
C GLY A 180 -11.32 -3.71 -1.80
N ILE A 181 -10.55 -2.68 -2.16
CA ILE A 181 -9.31 -2.33 -1.45
C ILE A 181 -9.74 -1.54 -0.22
N ASP A 182 -9.29 -1.99 0.95
CA ASP A 182 -9.81 -1.61 2.26
C ASP A 182 -9.81 -0.09 2.49
N GLU A 183 -10.68 0.35 3.39
CA GLU A 183 -10.86 1.75 3.76
C GLU A 183 -9.89 2.22 4.84
N ASP A 184 -8.99 1.36 5.34
CA ASP A 184 -7.85 1.84 6.14
C ASP A 184 -6.87 2.72 5.34
N PHE A 185 -7.02 2.73 4.01
CA PHE A 185 -6.45 3.70 3.08
C PHE A 185 -7.29 4.98 2.94
N LEU A 186 -8.59 4.91 3.25
CA LEU A 186 -9.58 5.96 3.11
C LEU A 186 -10.18 6.36 4.48
N ILE A 187 -9.60 7.38 5.14
CA ILE A 187 -9.95 7.88 6.49
C ILE A 187 -11.47 8.09 6.78
N ASP A 188 -12.34 8.05 5.78
CA ASP A 188 -13.75 8.42 5.87
C ASP A 188 -14.71 7.32 6.37
N GLN A 189 -14.23 6.32 7.14
CA GLN A 189 -15.08 5.32 7.81
C GLN A 189 -14.95 5.29 9.34
N SER A 190 -14.36 6.32 9.94
CA SER A 190 -14.35 6.45 11.42
C SER A 190 -15.73 6.72 12.05
N GLU A 191 -16.78 6.96 11.26
CA GLU A 191 -18.15 7.16 11.77
C GLU A 191 -18.93 5.85 12.01
N ASP A 192 -18.67 4.77 11.28
CA ASP A 192 -19.46 3.52 11.41
C ASP A 192 -18.97 2.57 12.52
N TYR A 193 -17.71 2.70 12.96
CA TYR A 193 -17.20 1.92 14.10
C TYR A 193 -17.84 2.36 15.44
N ASN A 194 -18.30 3.62 15.54
CA ASN A 194 -18.99 4.14 16.73
C ASN A 194 -20.49 3.78 16.77
N TYR A 195 -21.10 3.42 15.65
CA TYR A 195 -22.53 3.07 15.61
C TYR A 195 -22.80 1.64 16.11
N THR A 196 -21.87 0.72 15.86
CA THR A 196 -22.02 -0.70 16.20
C THR A 196 -21.77 -0.99 17.70
N LEU A 197 -20.93 -0.19 18.36
CA LEU A 197 -20.63 -0.31 19.80
C LEU A 197 -21.65 0.38 20.72
N THR A 198 -22.53 1.23 20.19
CA THR A 198 -23.57 1.92 20.97
C THR A 198 -24.94 1.26 20.89
N HIS A 199 -25.09 0.21 20.06
CA HIS A 199 -26.36 -0.50 19.82
C HIS A 199 -26.25 -2.04 19.95
N SER A 200 -25.23 -2.56 20.62
CA SER A 200 -25.10 -3.99 20.98
C SER A 200 -25.26 -4.25 22.48
#